data_AF-A0A839EKD2-F1
#
_entry.id   AF-A0A839EKD2-F1
#
_cell.length_a   1.000
_cell.length_b   1.000
_cell.length_c   1.000
_cell.angle_alpha   90.00
_cell.angle_beta   90.00
_cell.angle_gamma   90.00
#
_symmetry.space_group_name_H-M   'P 1'
#
loop_
_entity.id
_entity.type
_entity.pdbx_description
1 polymer ?
#
loop_
_entity_poly.entity_id
_entity_poly.type
_entity_poly.pdbx_seq_one_letter_code
_entity_poly.pdbx_strand_id
1 'polypeptide(L)'
;MKSIFCVVAAGIMAGSLSFSESAAAADSCAGVDQTLTKQRKNDYAALIAKSLQGKVKPAKVEVDAFLQSGTWTVIYASTPIADPGYFFFDNSSGASVFVDVWGGIADDGDKPVLIKWARRLGANKEISSCFAHVVMAD
;
A
#
# COMPACT_ATOMS: atom_id res chain seq x y z
N MET A 1 -29.21 27.82 27.37
CA MET A 1 -28.83 29.21 27.72
C MET A 1 -28.83 30.03 26.44
N LYS A 2 -29.48 31.19 26.47
CA LYS A 2 -29.64 32.13 25.34
C LYS A 2 -28.44 33.07 25.26
N SER A 3 -28.01 33.41 24.05
CA SER A 3 -27.27 34.64 23.73
C SER A 3 -27.60 34.95 22.27
N ILE A 4 -28.66 35.73 22.03
CA ILE A 4 -28.65 37.19 21.84
C ILE A 4 -27.74 37.59 20.67
N PHE A 5 -28.40 37.83 19.54
CA PHE A 5 -27.89 38.52 18.36
C PHE A 5 -27.43 39.93 18.73
N CYS A 6 -26.30 40.35 18.18
CA CYS A 6 -25.99 41.76 17.97
C CYS A 6 -25.59 41.91 16.50
N VAL A 7 -26.51 42.42 15.68
CA VAL A 7 -26.23 42.90 14.33
C VAL A 7 -26.06 44.40 14.43
N VAL A 8 -24.89 44.91 14.06
CA VAL A 8 -24.69 46.32 13.68
C VAL A 8 -23.98 46.32 12.33
N ALA A 9 -24.62 46.95 11.35
CA ALA A 9 -24.15 47.09 9.98
C ALA A 9 -23.24 48.33 9.83
N ALA A 10 -22.12 48.19 9.10
CA ALA A 10 -21.46 49.26 8.36
C ALA A 10 -20.48 48.63 7.36
N GLY A 11 -20.62 48.96 6.08
CA GLY A 11 -19.96 48.28 4.97
C GLY A 11 -18.48 48.61 4.81
N ILE A 12 -17.71 47.57 4.43
CA ILE A 12 -16.52 47.65 3.58
C ILE A 12 -16.66 46.47 2.62
N MET A 13 -16.89 46.75 1.34
CA MET A 13 -16.90 45.72 0.30
C MET A 13 -15.45 45.34 -0.01
N ALA A 14 -14.81 44.62 0.92
CA ALA A 14 -13.50 44.02 0.72
C ALA A 14 -13.72 42.68 0.01
N GLY A 15 -13.37 42.61 -1.27
CA GLY A 15 -13.46 41.39 -2.06
C GLY A 15 -12.66 40.27 -1.39
N SER A 16 -13.36 39.24 -0.93
CA SER A 16 -12.77 38.01 -0.43
C SER A 16 -12.01 37.35 -1.58
N LEU A 17 -10.68 37.49 -1.59
CA LEU A 17 -9.82 36.61 -2.37
C LEU A 17 -9.98 35.21 -1.77
N SER A 18 -10.90 34.42 -2.33
CA SER A 18 -10.98 33.00 -2.05
C SER A 18 -9.72 32.34 -2.59
N PHE A 19 -8.70 32.22 -1.74
CA PHE A 19 -7.57 31.34 -2.01
C PHE A 19 -8.13 29.91 -1.98
N SER A 20 -8.37 29.34 -3.17
CA SER A 20 -8.58 27.90 -3.30
C SER A 20 -7.26 27.23 -2.95
N GLU A 21 -7.08 26.85 -1.68
CA GLU A 21 -6.09 25.86 -1.28
C GLU A 21 -6.42 24.58 -2.05
N SER A 22 -5.72 24.36 -3.16
CA SER A 22 -5.69 23.06 -3.81
C SER A 22 -4.97 22.13 -2.85
N ALA A 23 -5.73 21.43 -2.02
CA ALA A 23 -5.23 20.31 -1.24
C ALA A 23 -4.76 19.26 -2.24
N ALA A 24 -3.45 19.25 -2.54
CA ALA A 24 -2.84 18.18 -3.30
C ALA A 24 -3.09 16.89 -2.54
N ALA A 25 -3.87 15.98 -3.14
CA ALA A 25 -4.07 14.65 -2.59
C ALA A 25 -2.69 14.00 -2.43
N ALA A 26 -2.34 13.61 -1.20
CA ALA A 26 -1.08 12.95 -0.95
C ALA A 26 -1.00 11.65 -1.76
N ASP A 27 0.09 11.49 -2.52
CA ASP A 27 0.37 10.25 -3.24
C ASP A 27 0.45 9.09 -2.23
N SER A 28 -0.44 8.10 -2.41
CA SER A 28 -0.57 6.96 -1.49
C SER A 28 0.66 6.05 -1.51
N CYS A 29 1.52 6.18 -2.53
CA CYS A 29 2.77 5.45 -2.67
C CYS A 29 4.02 6.32 -2.51
N ALA A 30 3.88 7.56 -2.02
CA ALA A 30 5.02 8.41 -1.71
C ALA A 30 5.99 7.71 -0.74
N GLY A 31 7.27 7.63 -1.11
CA GLY A 31 8.31 6.97 -0.30
C GLY A 31 8.34 5.44 -0.41
N VAL A 32 7.61 4.86 -1.37
CA VAL A 32 7.67 3.43 -1.70
C VAL A 32 8.44 3.24 -3.00
N ASP A 33 9.52 2.47 -2.96
CA ASP A 33 10.25 2.04 -4.16
C ASP A 33 9.45 0.97 -4.89
N GLN A 34 9.09 1.25 -6.15
CA GLN A 34 8.32 0.36 -7.00
C GLN A 34 9.14 -0.30 -8.12
N THR A 35 10.47 -0.17 -8.07
CA THR A 35 11.35 -0.57 -9.18
C THR A 35 11.50 -2.08 -9.27
N LEU A 36 10.90 -2.71 -10.27
CA LEU A 36 11.00 -4.15 -10.48
C LEU A 36 12.16 -4.52 -11.44
N THR A 37 13.34 -4.78 -10.88
CA THR A 37 14.50 -5.23 -11.65
C THR A 37 14.48 -6.74 -11.92
N LYS A 38 15.28 -7.22 -12.88
CA LYS A 38 15.47 -8.67 -13.13
C LYS A 38 15.97 -9.41 -11.89
N GLN A 39 16.89 -8.81 -11.15
CA GLN A 39 17.43 -9.38 -9.92
C GLN A 39 16.32 -9.53 -8.86
N ARG A 40 15.53 -8.47 -8.63
CA ARG A 40 14.38 -8.51 -7.70
C ARG A 40 13.35 -9.55 -8.10
N LYS A 41 13.01 -9.67 -9.40
CA LYS A 41 12.13 -10.73 -9.89
C LYS A 41 12.66 -12.12 -9.50
N ASN A 42 13.94 -12.39 -9.77
CA ASN A 42 14.54 -13.69 -9.49
C ASN A 42 14.62 -14.00 -7.98
N ASP A 43 15.05 -13.03 -7.17
CA ASP A 43 15.21 -13.19 -5.73
C ASP A 43 13.86 -13.48 -5.06
N TYR A 44 12.83 -12.69 -5.39
CA TYR A 44 11.51 -12.88 -4.78
C TYR A 44 10.74 -14.08 -5.34
N ALA A 45 10.95 -14.47 -6.61
CA ALA A 45 10.44 -15.74 -7.12
C ALA A 45 10.99 -16.94 -6.32
N ALA A 46 12.27 -16.90 -5.94
CA ALA A 46 12.87 -17.93 -5.10
C ALA A 46 12.33 -17.93 -3.66
N LEU A 47 12.13 -16.75 -3.07
CA LEU A 47 11.56 -16.61 -1.73
C LEU A 47 10.10 -17.07 -1.67
N ILE A 48 9.28 -16.74 -2.66
CA ILE A 48 7.89 -17.19 -2.78
C ILE A 48 7.83 -18.72 -2.97
N ALA A 49 8.65 -19.28 -3.85
CA ALA A 49 8.73 -20.73 -3.99
C ALA A 49 9.08 -21.44 -2.67
N LYS A 50 9.98 -20.83 -1.87
CA LYS A 50 10.33 -21.32 -0.54
C LYS A 50 9.18 -21.20 0.46
N SER A 51 8.43 -20.10 0.47
CA SER A 51 7.27 -19.93 1.38
C SER A 51 6.17 -20.95 1.10
N LEU A 52 6.04 -21.38 -0.15
CA LEU A 52 5.15 -22.46 -0.58
C LEU A 52 5.72 -23.88 -0.32
N GLN A 53 6.70 -23.99 0.58
CA GLN A 53 7.34 -25.24 0.99
C GLN A 53 7.96 -26.01 -0.19
N GLY A 54 8.42 -25.30 -1.23
CA GLY A 54 9.05 -25.91 -2.41
C GLY A 54 8.10 -26.64 -3.34
N LYS A 55 6.77 -26.54 -3.14
CA LYS A 55 5.76 -27.13 -4.04
C LYS A 55 5.78 -26.52 -5.45
N VAL A 56 6.31 -25.31 -5.56
CA VAL A 56 6.45 -24.55 -6.81
C VAL A 56 7.94 -24.31 -7.06
N LYS A 57 8.38 -24.47 -8.31
CA LYS A 57 9.74 -24.08 -8.72
C LYS A 57 9.81 -22.56 -8.89
N PRO A 58 10.92 -21.88 -8.52
CA PRO A 58 11.05 -20.43 -8.70
C PRO A 58 10.75 -19.95 -10.13
N ALA A 59 11.16 -20.71 -11.15
CA ALA A 59 10.91 -20.40 -12.56
C ALA A 59 9.42 -20.47 -12.99
N LYS A 60 8.51 -20.87 -12.08
CA LYS A 60 7.07 -20.89 -12.27
C LYS A 60 6.34 -19.85 -11.43
N VAL A 61 7.08 -19.02 -10.71
CA VAL A 61 6.54 -17.84 -10.01
C VAL A 61 6.72 -16.65 -10.92
N GLU A 62 5.63 -15.98 -11.25
CA GLU A 62 5.64 -14.75 -12.05
C GLU A 62 5.54 -13.57 -11.09
N VAL A 63 6.54 -12.69 -11.12
CA VAL A 63 6.59 -11.50 -10.26
C VAL A 63 6.27 -10.27 -11.09
N ASP A 64 5.17 -9.61 -10.74
CA ASP A 64 4.54 -8.56 -11.55
C ASP A 64 4.68 -7.18 -10.92
N ALA A 65 4.67 -7.08 -9.58
CA ALA A 65 4.93 -5.83 -8.88
C ALA A 65 5.89 -6.02 -7.70
N PHE A 66 6.57 -4.94 -7.36
CA PHE A 66 7.48 -4.84 -6.23
C PHE A 66 7.19 -3.54 -5.50
N LEU A 67 6.96 -3.60 -4.19
CA LEU A 67 6.81 -2.44 -3.33
C LEU A 67 7.80 -2.58 -2.17
N GLN A 68 8.66 -1.59 -1.94
CA GLN A 68 9.55 -1.59 -0.78
C GLN A 68 9.54 -0.26 -0.05
N SER A 69 9.43 -0.33 1.27
CA SER A 69 9.65 0.82 2.15
C SER A 69 10.21 0.36 3.49
N GLY A 70 11.28 1.00 3.96
CA GLY A 70 11.99 0.59 5.16
C GLY A 70 12.43 -0.88 5.09
N THR A 71 12.08 -1.66 6.11
CA THR A 71 12.39 -3.10 6.19
C THR A 71 11.33 -3.98 5.52
N TRP A 72 10.30 -3.43 4.90
CA TRP A 72 9.20 -4.22 4.36
C TRP A 72 9.25 -4.27 2.84
N THR A 73 8.96 -5.45 2.30
CA THR A 73 8.76 -5.67 0.87
C THR A 73 7.44 -6.39 0.64
N VAL A 74 6.66 -5.91 -0.33
CA VAL A 74 5.43 -6.56 -0.80
C VAL A 74 5.58 -6.87 -2.28
N ILE A 75 5.26 -8.11 -2.66
CA ILE A 75 5.42 -8.62 -4.01
C ILE A 75 4.06 -9.08 -4.52
N TYR A 76 3.59 -8.51 -5.63
CA TYR A 76 2.47 -9.09 -6.35
C TYR A 76 3.00 -10.16 -7.30
N ALA A 77 2.48 -11.37 -7.16
CA ALA A 77 2.96 -12.51 -7.93
C ALA A 77 1.88 -13.56 -8.18
N SER A 78 2.02 -14.24 -9.31
CA SER A 78 1.20 -15.38 -9.72
C SER A 78 1.95 -16.70 -9.51
N THR A 79 1.22 -17.75 -9.14
CA THR A 79 1.76 -19.10 -8.93
C THR A 79 0.85 -20.14 -9.59
N PRO A 80 1.33 -21.34 -9.93
CA PRO A 80 0.51 -22.34 -10.61
C PRO A 80 -0.48 -23.08 -9.69
N ILE A 81 -0.51 -22.77 -8.39
CA ILE A 81 -1.28 -23.54 -7.39
C ILE A 81 -2.29 -22.69 -6.61
N ALA A 82 -2.29 -21.38 -6.80
CA ALA A 82 -3.16 -20.45 -6.11
C ALA A 82 -3.33 -19.18 -6.97
N ASP A 83 -4.41 -18.45 -6.72
CA ASP A 83 -4.66 -17.16 -7.34
C ASP A 83 -3.51 -16.17 -7.03
N PRO A 84 -3.29 -15.15 -7.90
CA PRO A 84 -2.29 -14.13 -7.66
C PRO A 84 -2.48 -13.45 -6.31
N GLY A 85 -1.37 -13.08 -5.67
CA GLY A 85 -1.39 -12.53 -4.34
C GLY A 85 -0.26 -11.55 -4.06
N TYR A 86 -0.48 -10.74 -3.04
CA TYR A 86 0.45 -9.79 -2.47
C TYR A 86 1.18 -10.44 -1.29
N PHE A 87 2.39 -10.92 -1.54
CA PHE A 87 3.25 -11.59 -0.56
C PHE A 87 4.03 -10.56 0.26
N PHE A 88 3.89 -10.61 1.58
CA PHE A 88 4.56 -9.71 2.51
C PHE A 88 5.83 -10.35 3.06
N PHE A 89 6.91 -9.58 3.04
CA PHE A 89 8.21 -9.96 3.60
C PHE A 89 8.70 -8.90 4.58
N ASP A 90 9.21 -9.35 5.73
CA ASP A 90 9.95 -8.52 6.67
C ASP A 90 11.46 -8.80 6.56
N ASN A 91 12.22 -7.72 6.36
CA ASN A 91 13.68 -7.73 6.21
C ASN A 91 14.39 -7.23 7.49
N SER A 92 13.66 -6.99 8.60
CA SER A 92 14.20 -6.41 9.84
C SER A 92 15.35 -7.22 10.46
N SER A 93 15.39 -8.52 10.21
CA SER A 93 16.43 -9.44 10.69
C SER A 93 17.70 -9.46 9.81
N GLY A 94 17.73 -8.70 8.70
CA GLY A 94 18.79 -8.76 7.70
C GLY A 94 18.58 -9.83 6.61
N ALA A 95 17.52 -10.64 6.71
CA ALA A 95 17.05 -11.54 5.66
C ALA A 95 15.56 -11.33 5.41
N SER A 96 15.10 -11.54 4.17
CA SER A 96 13.68 -11.49 3.82
C SER A 96 12.94 -12.71 4.34
N VAL A 97 12.08 -12.49 5.33
CA VAL A 97 11.24 -13.53 5.95
C VAL A 97 9.81 -13.34 5.47
N PHE A 98 9.23 -14.40 4.89
CA PHE A 98 7.81 -14.41 4.50
C PHE A 98 6.93 -14.29 5.75
N VAL A 99 5.99 -13.36 5.73
CA VAL A 99 5.07 -13.09 6.85
C VAL A 99 3.68 -13.64 6.53
N ASP A 100 3.06 -13.14 5.47
CA ASP A 100 1.72 -13.54 5.05
C ASP A 100 1.47 -13.16 3.58
N VAL A 101 0.37 -13.62 3.00
CA VAL A 101 -0.08 -13.26 1.66
C VAL A 101 -1.53 -12.77 1.70
N TRP A 102 -1.78 -11.65 1.04
CA TRP A 102 -3.15 -11.21 0.78
C TRP A 102 -3.55 -11.58 -0.65
N GLY A 103 -4.75 -12.10 -0.81
CA GLY A 103 -5.35 -12.35 -2.12
C GLY A 103 -6.87 -12.21 -2.02
N GLY A 104 -7.51 -12.00 -3.17
CA GLY A 104 -8.94 -11.80 -3.28
C GLY A 104 -9.27 -10.52 -4.05
N ILE A 105 -10.55 -10.18 -4.03
CA ILE A 105 -11.10 -8.96 -4.61
C ILE A 105 -11.38 -7.99 -3.47
N ALA A 106 -11.04 -6.73 -3.64
CA ALA A 106 -11.38 -5.66 -2.71
C ALA A 106 -12.57 -4.86 -3.24
N ASP A 107 -13.50 -4.53 -2.35
CA ASP A 107 -14.69 -3.72 -2.67
C ASP A 107 -14.46 -2.24 -2.35
N ASP A 108 -15.32 -1.38 -2.93
CA ASP A 108 -15.36 0.05 -2.61
C ASP A 108 -15.46 0.26 -1.10
N GLY A 109 -14.42 0.89 -0.52
CA GLY A 109 -14.33 1.16 0.92
C GLY A 109 -13.40 0.22 1.69
N ASP A 110 -12.80 -0.79 1.05
CA ASP A 110 -11.86 -1.71 1.70
C ASP A 110 -10.48 -1.11 1.96
N LYS A 111 -10.12 0.01 1.32
CA LYS A 111 -8.84 0.70 1.54
C LYS A 111 -8.44 0.81 3.03
N PRO A 112 -9.25 1.36 3.96
CA PRO A 112 -8.92 1.38 5.38
C PRO A 112 -8.78 0.00 6.03
N VAL A 113 -9.53 -1.01 5.57
CA VAL A 113 -9.44 -2.40 6.07
C VAL A 113 -8.11 -3.03 5.66
N LEU A 114 -7.71 -2.86 4.40
CA LEU A 114 -6.44 -3.34 3.84
C LEU A 114 -5.24 -2.68 4.54
N ILE A 115 -5.29 -1.36 4.75
CA ILE A 115 -4.26 -0.65 5.53
C ILE A 115 -4.16 -1.26 6.93
N LYS A 116 -5.30 -1.42 7.62
CA LYS A 116 -5.32 -1.98 8.98
C LYS A 116 -4.81 -3.43 9.00
N TRP A 117 -5.13 -4.24 7.99
CA TRP A 117 -4.63 -5.60 7.85
C TRP A 117 -3.10 -5.61 7.71
N ALA A 118 -2.54 -4.86 6.78
CA ALA A 118 -1.09 -4.79 6.57
C ALA A 118 -0.35 -4.26 7.82
N ARG A 119 -0.92 -3.24 8.49
CA ARG A 119 -0.35 -2.71 9.74
C ARG A 119 -0.36 -3.73 10.88
N ARG A 120 -1.35 -4.63 10.95
CA ARG A 120 -1.37 -5.72 11.95
C ARG A 120 -0.26 -6.75 11.75
N LEU A 121 0.24 -6.92 10.52
CA LEU A 121 1.42 -7.73 10.24
C LEU A 121 2.71 -7.08 10.76
N GLY A 122 2.69 -5.77 11.05
CA GLY A 122 3.86 -4.99 11.45
C GLY A 122 4.41 -4.09 10.34
N ALA A 123 3.80 -4.08 9.16
CA ALA A 123 4.21 -3.21 8.05
C ALA A 123 4.20 -1.72 8.45
N ASN A 124 5.09 -0.92 7.87
CA ASN A 124 5.10 0.52 8.10
C ASN A 124 3.93 1.23 7.40
N LYS A 125 3.77 2.52 7.70
CA LYS A 125 2.64 3.31 7.21
C LYS A 125 2.66 3.43 5.69
N GLU A 126 3.83 3.71 5.14
CA GLU A 126 4.07 4.02 3.74
C GLU A 126 3.69 2.82 2.86
N ILE A 127 4.25 1.64 3.15
CA ILE A 127 3.95 0.44 2.36
C ILE A 127 2.52 -0.05 2.54
N SER A 128 1.93 0.11 3.73
CA SER A 128 0.54 -0.29 3.98
C SER A 128 -0.45 0.58 3.20
N SER A 129 -0.19 1.89 3.14
CA SER A 129 -0.99 2.82 2.35
C SER A 129 -0.83 2.57 0.85
N CYS A 130 0.37 2.28 0.38
CA CYS A 130 0.63 1.97 -1.03
C CYS A 130 0.00 0.64 -1.45
N PHE A 131 0.19 -0.43 -0.66
CA PHE A 131 -0.45 -1.73 -0.88
C PHE A 131 -1.97 -1.59 -1.04
N ALA A 132 -2.63 -0.94 -0.08
CA ALA A 132 -4.08 -0.75 -0.14
C ALA A 132 -4.50 0.16 -1.30
N HIS A 133 -3.62 1.04 -1.79
CA HIS A 133 -3.92 1.84 -2.96
C HIS A 133 -3.85 1.02 -4.25
N VAL A 134 -2.81 0.20 -4.43
CA VAL A 134 -2.63 -0.60 -5.65
C VAL A 134 -3.66 -1.71 -5.74
N VAL A 135 -3.99 -2.38 -4.63
CA VAL A 135 -5.08 -3.39 -4.59
C VAL A 135 -6.42 -2.80 -5.03
N MET A 136 -6.70 -1.55 -4.66
CA MET A 136 -7.95 -0.87 -5.01
C MET A 136 -7.94 -0.30 -6.44
N ALA A 137 -6.80 -0.35 -7.14
CA ALA A 137 -6.62 0.17 -8.49
C ALA A 137 -6.45 -0.93 -9.54
N ASP A 138 -6.27 -2.19 -9.11
CA ASP A 138 -6.29 -3.40 -9.94
C ASP A 138 -7.73 -3.73 -10.42
#